data_AF-A0A1I6VA82-F1
#
_entry.id   AF-A0A1I6VA82-F1
#
_cell.length_a   1.000
_cell.length_b   1.000
_cell.length_c   1.000
_cell.angle_alpha   90.00
_cell.angle_beta   90.00
_cell.angle_gamma   90.00
#
_symmetry.space_group_name_H-M   'P 1'
#
loop_
_entity.id
_entity.type
_entity.pdbx_description
1 polymer ?
#
loop_
_entity_poly.entity_id
_entity_poly.type
_entity_poly.pdbx_seq_one_letter_code
_entity_poly.pdbx_strand_id
1 'polypeptide(L)'
;MVIDDNRLAALHNEAVTGNPRAARELGRLLCLLPDGADGAAWPLRHWPGEPWLRAALTARPGDAEAAVLLAGVLAQQIEWSYLLGDPGSALARRQGEALHLYRGVLRADPEHPAARAGLDALRRPATALSGDSGYSYYRLEATLPDGSAARLITADPDELHWVAQPLPPGADLALTVHTPTDKPHTTVLPHGRLPHPPPAIPGPALPPGHPVRLVLDRAEVIAYYGFSLYPVR
;
A
#
# COMPACT_ATOMS: atom_id res chain seq x y z
N MET A 1 -0.71 -17.75 -6.20
CA MET A 1 -2.03 -17.41 -6.74
C MET A 1 -1.86 -16.49 -7.94
N VAL A 2 -2.25 -16.91 -9.14
CA VAL A 2 -2.15 -16.05 -10.34
C VAL A 2 -3.17 -14.91 -10.26
N ILE A 3 -2.71 -13.67 -10.48
CA ILE A 3 -3.55 -12.48 -10.61
C ILE A 3 -3.56 -12.10 -12.09
N ASP A 4 -4.73 -12.21 -12.71
CA ASP A 4 -4.96 -11.91 -14.12
C ASP A 4 -6.26 -11.12 -14.31
N ASP A 5 -6.50 -10.66 -15.55
CA ASP A 5 -7.66 -9.86 -15.90
C ASP A 5 -8.99 -10.59 -15.65
N ASN A 6 -9.02 -11.92 -15.84
CA ASN A 6 -10.22 -12.72 -15.59
C ASN A 6 -10.59 -12.74 -14.11
N ARG A 7 -9.59 -12.88 -13.22
CA ARG A 7 -9.78 -12.82 -11.78
C ARG A 7 -10.22 -11.43 -11.34
N LEU A 8 -9.61 -10.36 -11.86
CA LEU A 8 -10.01 -8.99 -11.56
C LEU A 8 -11.45 -8.72 -12.01
N ALA A 9 -11.83 -9.17 -13.21
CA ALA A 9 -13.20 -9.06 -13.71
C ALA A 9 -14.20 -9.84 -12.84
N ALA A 10 -13.84 -11.04 -12.39
CA ALA A 10 -14.69 -11.83 -11.49
C ALA A 10 -14.89 -11.12 -10.14
N LEU A 11 -13.81 -10.64 -9.52
CA LEU A 11 -13.86 -9.86 -8.28
C LEU A 11 -14.71 -8.60 -8.44
N HIS A 12 -14.55 -7.89 -9.55
CA HIS A 12 -15.35 -6.71 -9.88
C HIS A 12 -16.83 -7.04 -9.98
N ASN A 13 -17.20 -8.07 -10.75
CA ASN A 13 -18.60 -8.46 -10.90
C ASN A 13 -19.23 -8.86 -9.55
N GLU A 14 -18.54 -9.66 -8.74
CA GLU A 14 -19.01 -10.03 -7.42
C GLU A 14 -19.14 -8.83 -6.48
N ALA A 15 -18.16 -7.91 -6.49
CA ALA A 15 -18.19 -6.70 -5.69
C ALA A 15 -19.37 -5.79 -6.07
N VAL A 16 -19.65 -5.63 -7.36
CA VAL A 16 -20.82 -4.87 -7.88
C VAL A 16 -22.12 -5.52 -7.43
N THR A 17 -22.19 -6.84 -7.35
CA THR A 17 -23.36 -7.56 -6.81
C THR A 17 -23.48 -7.51 -5.28
N GLY A 18 -22.57 -6.79 -4.60
CA GLY A 18 -22.61 -6.55 -3.16
C GLY A 18 -21.87 -7.58 -2.31
N ASN A 19 -20.99 -8.41 -2.90
CA ASN A 19 -20.16 -9.34 -2.12
C ASN A 19 -19.06 -8.55 -1.35
N PRO A 20 -19.11 -8.48 0.00
CA PRO A 20 -18.14 -7.71 0.77
C PRO A 20 -16.72 -8.26 0.68
N ARG A 21 -16.54 -9.58 0.51
CA ARG A 21 -15.22 -10.21 0.40
C ARG A 21 -14.57 -9.87 -0.93
N ALA A 22 -15.34 -9.93 -2.02
CA ALA A 22 -14.87 -9.54 -3.34
C ALA A 22 -14.53 -8.05 -3.39
N ALA A 23 -15.37 -7.20 -2.81
CA ALA A 23 -15.10 -5.76 -2.71
C ALA A 23 -13.81 -5.47 -1.90
N ARG A 24 -13.59 -6.16 -0.78
CA ARG A 24 -12.36 -6.02 -0.01
C ARG A 24 -11.13 -6.46 -0.79
N GLU A 25 -11.17 -7.63 -1.41
CA GLU A 25 -10.05 -8.18 -2.18
C GLU A 25 -9.74 -7.32 -3.40
N LEU A 26 -10.76 -6.86 -4.12
CA LEU A 26 -10.58 -5.92 -5.24
C LEU A 26 -9.97 -4.60 -4.76
N GLY A 27 -10.49 -4.04 -3.66
CA GLY A 27 -9.93 -2.82 -3.06
C GLY A 27 -8.46 -2.99 -2.67
N ARG A 28 -8.12 -4.12 -2.04
CA ARG A 28 -6.74 -4.49 -1.65
C ARG A 28 -5.81 -4.57 -2.85
N LEU A 29 -6.20 -5.24 -3.92
CA LEU A 29 -5.40 -5.37 -5.14
C LEU A 29 -5.23 -4.03 -5.85
N LEU A 30 -6.31 -3.24 -5.97
CA LEU A 30 -6.25 -1.92 -6.58
C LEU A 30 -5.42 -0.91 -5.77
N CYS A 31 -5.19 -1.15 -4.47
CA CYS A 31 -4.24 -0.37 -3.68
C CYS A 31 -2.78 -0.58 -4.09
N LEU A 32 -2.46 -1.66 -4.80
CA LEU A 32 -1.12 -1.99 -5.26
C LEU A 32 -0.77 -1.39 -6.63
N LEU A 33 -1.73 -0.80 -7.33
CA LEU A 33 -1.49 -0.24 -8.66
C LEU A 33 -1.30 1.29 -8.60
N PRO A 34 -0.49 1.86 -9.51
CA PRO A 34 -0.65 3.27 -9.88
C PRO A 34 -2.07 3.50 -10.39
N ASP A 35 -2.60 4.70 -10.18
CA ASP A 35 -3.85 5.05 -10.84
C ASP A 35 -3.60 5.33 -12.32
N GLY A 36 -4.53 4.83 -13.13
CA GLY A 36 -4.64 5.06 -14.56
C GLY A 36 -3.69 4.26 -15.45
N ALA A 37 -4.26 3.27 -16.16
CA ALA A 37 -3.83 2.97 -17.53
C ALA A 37 -4.10 4.17 -18.49
N ASP A 38 -4.91 5.14 -18.04
CA ASP A 38 -5.46 6.25 -18.87
C ASP A 38 -4.75 7.60 -18.69
N GLY A 39 -3.61 7.66 -17.98
CA GLY A 39 -2.75 8.85 -17.99
C GLY A 39 -3.36 10.13 -17.38
N ALA A 40 -4.32 10.02 -16.45
CA ALA A 40 -4.79 11.18 -15.69
C ALA A 40 -3.63 11.76 -14.86
N ALA A 41 -3.36 13.05 -15.05
CA ALA A 41 -2.24 13.74 -14.41
C ALA A 41 -2.37 13.69 -12.88
N TRP A 42 -1.31 13.17 -12.26
CA TRP A 42 -1.05 13.25 -10.83
C TRP A 42 -1.10 14.71 -10.33
N PRO A 43 -1.52 14.99 -9.08
CA PRO A 43 -2.01 14.07 -8.05
C PRO A 43 -3.51 13.72 -8.18
N LEU A 44 -3.85 12.50 -7.80
CA LEU A 44 -5.22 11.99 -7.88
C LEU A 44 -6.06 12.52 -6.72
N ARG A 45 -7.35 12.67 -6.96
CA ARG A 45 -8.31 13.04 -5.90
C ARG A 45 -8.74 11.84 -5.04
N HIS A 46 -8.55 10.59 -5.50
CA HIS A 46 -9.04 9.36 -4.86
C HIS A 46 -8.15 8.17 -5.25
N TRP A 47 -7.98 7.21 -4.34
CA TRP A 47 -7.23 5.97 -4.62
C TRP A 47 -8.17 4.94 -5.27
N PRO A 48 -7.75 4.19 -6.31
CA PRO A 48 -8.64 3.26 -7.03
C PRO A 48 -9.32 2.20 -6.16
N GLY A 49 -8.62 1.71 -5.13
CA GLY A 49 -9.16 0.74 -4.17
C GLY A 49 -10.16 1.30 -3.15
N GLU A 50 -10.15 2.62 -2.91
CA GLU A 50 -10.93 3.23 -1.83
C GLU A 50 -12.45 2.98 -1.93
N PRO A 51 -13.13 3.16 -3.09
CA PRO A 51 -14.56 2.91 -3.20
C PRO A 51 -14.95 1.47 -2.85
N TRP A 52 -14.10 0.50 -3.19
CA TRP A 52 -14.34 -0.91 -2.95
C TRP A 52 -14.17 -1.29 -1.48
N LEU A 53 -13.15 -0.73 -0.81
CA LEU A 53 -12.98 -0.90 0.64
C LEU A 53 -14.16 -0.28 1.42
N ARG A 54 -14.67 0.87 0.97
CA ARG A 54 -15.88 1.49 1.52
C ARG A 54 -17.12 0.63 1.31
N ALA A 55 -17.29 0.07 0.11
CA ALA A 55 -18.38 -0.85 -0.19
C ALA A 55 -18.32 -2.11 0.70
N ALA A 56 -17.13 -2.68 0.89
CA ALA A 56 -16.91 -3.81 1.80
C ALA A 56 -17.34 -3.48 3.24
N LEU A 57 -16.97 -2.30 3.75
CA LEU A 57 -17.36 -1.87 5.11
C LEU A 57 -18.84 -1.51 5.23
N THR A 58 -19.47 -1.03 4.17
CA THR A 58 -20.91 -0.78 4.16
C THR A 58 -21.69 -2.09 4.25
N ALA A 59 -21.28 -3.10 3.48
CA ALA A 59 -21.89 -4.42 3.52
C ALA A 59 -21.50 -5.22 4.80
N ARG A 60 -20.30 -4.98 5.35
CA ARG A 60 -19.79 -5.64 6.55
C ARG A 60 -18.99 -4.68 7.45
N PRO A 61 -19.66 -3.91 8.33
CA PRO A 61 -19.00 -2.90 9.18
C PRO A 61 -17.93 -3.42 10.14
N GLY A 62 -17.96 -4.73 10.45
CA GLY A 62 -16.97 -5.39 11.32
C GLY A 62 -15.79 -6.03 10.58
N ASP A 63 -15.60 -5.74 9.29
CA ASP A 63 -14.48 -6.28 8.50
C ASP A 63 -13.17 -5.55 8.86
N ALA A 64 -12.42 -6.11 9.81
CA ALA A 64 -11.19 -5.50 10.33
C ALA A 64 -10.13 -5.28 9.26
N GLU A 65 -10.00 -6.21 8.31
CA GLU A 65 -9.02 -6.12 7.23
C GLU A 65 -9.37 -4.98 6.27
N ALA A 66 -10.65 -4.87 5.87
CA ALA A 66 -11.11 -3.74 5.05
C ALA A 66 -10.93 -2.40 5.78
N ALA A 67 -11.17 -2.37 7.10
CA ALA A 67 -11.01 -1.17 7.91
C ALA A 67 -9.55 -0.71 8.01
N VAL A 68 -8.61 -1.65 8.24
CA VAL A 68 -7.17 -1.34 8.28
C VAL A 68 -6.65 -0.90 6.92
N LEU A 69 -7.05 -1.58 5.84
CA LEU A 69 -6.67 -1.18 4.47
C LEU A 69 -7.17 0.23 4.14
N LEU A 70 -8.44 0.54 4.42
CA LEU A 70 -8.99 1.87 4.17
C LEU A 70 -8.29 2.94 5.03
N ALA A 71 -8.03 2.64 6.30
CA ALA A 71 -7.31 3.56 7.17
C ALA A 71 -5.87 3.83 6.69
N GLY A 72 -5.19 2.82 6.15
CA GLY A 72 -3.87 2.94 5.54
C GLY A 72 -3.89 3.81 4.28
N VAL A 73 -4.87 3.60 3.39
CA VAL A 73 -5.08 4.46 2.20
C VAL A 73 -5.31 5.92 2.60
N LEU A 74 -6.17 6.16 3.59
CA LEU A 74 -6.45 7.51 4.09
C LEU A 74 -5.19 8.14 4.71
N ALA A 75 -4.38 7.37 5.43
CA ALA A 75 -3.12 7.84 5.99
C ALA A 75 -2.11 8.23 4.90
N GLN A 76 -1.97 7.42 3.85
CA GLN A 76 -1.14 7.78 2.68
C GLN A 76 -1.63 9.08 2.03
N GLN A 77 -2.95 9.24 1.81
CA GLN A 77 -3.51 10.46 1.25
C GLN A 77 -3.24 11.70 2.13
N ILE A 78 -3.22 11.54 3.45
CA ILE A 78 -2.89 12.60 4.40
C ILE A 78 -1.42 13.02 4.22
N GLU A 79 -0.50 12.07 4.19
CA GLU A 79 0.94 12.35 3.96
C GLU A 79 1.17 13.03 2.61
N TRP A 80 0.50 12.58 1.56
CA TRP A 80 0.53 13.20 0.24
C TRP A 80 0.09 14.66 0.26
N SER A 81 -1.00 14.95 0.96
CA SER A 81 -1.52 16.32 1.09
C SER A 81 -0.52 17.25 1.77
N TYR A 82 0.23 16.74 2.76
CA TYR A 82 1.30 17.50 3.41
C TYR A 82 2.51 17.73 2.48
N LEU A 83 2.96 16.70 1.77
CA LEU A 83 4.10 16.81 0.84
C LEU A 83 3.85 17.79 -0.30
N LEU A 84 2.61 17.86 -0.79
CA LEU A 84 2.20 18.75 -1.88
C LEU A 84 1.80 20.16 -1.40
N GLY A 85 1.77 20.40 -0.09
CA GLY A 85 1.45 21.71 0.47
C GLY A 85 -0.02 22.12 0.33
N ASP A 86 -0.95 21.17 0.24
CA ASP A 86 -2.41 21.42 0.16
C ASP A 86 -3.18 20.89 1.40
N PRO A 87 -2.95 21.45 2.61
CA PRO A 87 -3.68 21.03 3.81
C PRO A 87 -5.07 21.69 3.88
N GLY A 88 -6.04 21.16 3.14
CA GLY A 88 -7.44 21.60 3.20
C GLY A 88 -8.28 20.93 4.30
N SER A 89 -9.54 21.36 4.46
CA SER A 89 -10.53 20.77 5.38
C SER A 89 -10.80 19.28 5.15
N ALA A 90 -10.50 18.77 3.95
CA ALA A 90 -10.54 17.35 3.63
C ALA A 90 -9.54 16.53 4.48
N LEU A 91 -8.43 17.13 4.92
CA LEU A 91 -7.39 16.46 5.70
C LEU A 91 -7.86 16.06 7.09
N ALA A 92 -8.46 17.01 7.82
CA ALA A 92 -8.98 16.76 9.16
C ALA A 92 -10.07 15.68 9.15
N ARG A 93 -10.92 15.66 8.11
CA ARG A 93 -11.93 14.62 7.91
C ARG A 93 -11.30 13.26 7.67
N ARG A 94 -10.32 13.15 6.76
CA ARG A 94 -9.58 11.89 6.51
C ARG A 94 -8.89 11.38 7.76
N GLN A 95 -8.25 12.28 8.52
CA GLN A 95 -7.59 11.93 9.77
C GLN A 95 -8.58 11.42 10.82
N GLY A 96 -9.73 12.10 10.99
CA GLY A 96 -10.79 11.66 11.88
C GLY A 96 -11.35 10.29 11.50
N GLU A 97 -11.52 10.04 10.20
CA GLU A 97 -11.97 8.77 9.66
C GLU A 97 -10.95 7.64 9.90
N ALA A 98 -9.68 7.84 9.54
CA ALA A 98 -8.64 6.83 9.74
C ALA A 98 -8.46 6.49 11.23
N LEU A 99 -8.51 7.50 12.11
CA LEU A 99 -8.53 7.29 13.56
C LEU A 99 -9.74 6.47 14.04
N HIS A 100 -10.92 6.74 13.47
CA HIS A 100 -12.13 5.99 13.80
C HIS A 100 -12.01 4.51 13.41
N LEU A 101 -11.50 4.23 12.21
CA LEU A 101 -11.31 2.87 11.68
C LEU A 101 -10.32 2.07 12.54
N TYR A 102 -9.11 2.58 12.78
CA TYR A 102 -8.12 1.88 13.61
C TYR A 102 -8.62 1.63 15.04
N ARG A 103 -9.27 2.63 15.66
CA ARG A 103 -9.89 2.45 16.99
C ARG A 103 -11.04 1.47 16.96
N GLY A 104 -11.78 1.36 15.85
CA GLY A 104 -12.81 0.36 15.65
C GLY A 104 -12.25 -1.05 15.71
N VAL A 105 -11.17 -1.29 14.97
CA VAL A 105 -10.47 -2.58 14.97
C VAL A 105 -9.91 -2.90 16.34
N LEU A 106 -9.22 -1.95 16.99
CA LEU A 106 -8.63 -2.15 18.32
C LEU A 106 -9.65 -2.34 19.45
N ARG A 107 -10.91 -1.91 19.27
CA ARG A 107 -12.00 -2.23 20.21
C ARG A 107 -12.43 -3.69 20.12
N ALA A 108 -12.37 -4.27 18.92
CA ALA A 108 -12.73 -5.67 18.69
C ALA A 108 -11.55 -6.62 18.98
N ASP A 109 -10.34 -6.21 18.60
CA ASP A 109 -9.08 -6.92 18.83
C ASP A 109 -7.99 -5.93 19.27
N PRO A 110 -7.78 -5.78 20.59
CA PRO A 110 -6.78 -4.86 21.13
C PRO A 110 -5.35 -5.15 20.65
N GLU A 111 -5.03 -6.40 20.32
CA GLU A 111 -3.68 -6.83 19.92
C GLU A 111 -3.48 -6.80 18.40
N HIS A 112 -4.46 -6.29 17.63
CA HIS A 112 -4.36 -6.24 16.18
C HIS A 112 -3.14 -5.42 15.72
N PRO A 113 -2.12 -6.04 15.10
CA PRO A 113 -0.81 -5.41 14.90
C PRO A 113 -0.87 -4.20 13.96
N ALA A 114 -1.49 -4.37 12.79
CA ALA A 114 -1.57 -3.29 11.79
C ALA A 114 -2.38 -2.08 12.27
N ALA A 115 -3.45 -2.30 13.07
CA ALA A 115 -4.25 -1.20 13.60
C ALA A 115 -3.50 -0.43 14.70
N ARG A 116 -2.72 -1.13 15.53
CA ARG A 116 -1.85 -0.51 16.53
C ARG A 116 -0.74 0.32 15.87
N ALA A 117 -0.03 -0.28 14.92
CA ALA A 117 1.03 0.39 14.16
C ALA A 117 0.49 1.60 13.37
N GLY A 118 -0.64 1.46 12.69
CA GLY A 118 -1.30 2.53 11.94
C GLY A 118 -1.77 3.69 12.83
N LEU A 119 -2.26 3.39 14.02
CA LEU A 119 -2.65 4.42 14.99
C LEU A 119 -1.44 5.21 15.53
N ASP A 120 -0.32 4.54 15.76
CA ASP A 120 0.93 5.18 16.16
C ASP A 120 1.51 6.04 15.02
N ALA A 121 1.41 5.56 13.77
CA ALA A 121 1.82 6.26 12.57
C ALA A 121 1.03 7.57 12.38
N LEU A 122 -0.30 7.53 12.53
CA LEU A 122 -1.16 8.72 12.42
C LEU A 122 -0.94 9.77 13.52
N ARG A 123 -0.40 9.38 14.68
CA ARG A 123 -0.23 10.26 15.85
C ARG A 123 1.12 10.93 15.92
N ARG A 124 2.11 10.45 15.17
CA ARG A 124 3.50 10.88 15.30
C ARG A 124 4.02 11.43 13.97
N PRO A 125 4.99 12.36 13.99
CA PRO A 125 5.83 12.56 12.81
C PRO A 125 6.53 11.24 12.45
N ALA A 126 6.75 10.99 11.14
CA ALA A 126 7.30 9.75 10.60
C ALA A 126 8.57 9.24 11.30
N THR A 127 9.29 10.14 11.98
CA THR A 127 10.54 9.86 12.70
C THR A 127 10.41 9.09 14.01
N ALA A 128 9.20 8.92 14.54
CA ALA A 128 8.98 8.34 15.87
C ALA A 128 8.26 6.97 15.88
N LEU A 129 8.16 6.28 14.74
CA LEU A 129 7.67 4.89 14.68
C LEU A 129 8.76 3.89 15.06
N SER A 130 8.61 3.13 16.15
CA SER A 130 9.54 2.04 16.48
C SER A 130 9.60 1.05 15.31
N GLY A 131 10.81 0.78 14.79
CA GLY A 131 11.02 0.13 13.50
C GLY A 131 10.32 -1.22 13.35
N ASP A 132 9.77 -1.43 12.15
CA ASP A 132 9.16 -2.67 11.66
C ASP A 132 10.18 -3.80 11.57
N SER A 133 10.54 -4.32 12.73
CA SER A 133 11.48 -5.42 12.89
C SER A 133 10.80 -6.79 12.86
N GLY A 134 9.47 -6.84 12.72
CA GLY A 134 8.70 -8.07 12.90
C GLY A 134 8.34 -8.81 11.62
N TYR A 135 8.30 -8.15 10.46
CA TYR A 135 7.71 -8.73 9.24
C TYR A 135 8.64 -8.73 8.04
N SER A 136 8.35 -9.63 7.10
CA SER A 136 9.04 -9.75 5.82
C SER A 136 8.17 -9.27 4.67
N TYR A 137 8.77 -8.53 3.74
CA TYR A 137 8.11 -7.98 2.57
C TYR A 137 9.10 -7.65 1.45
N TYR A 138 8.57 -7.53 0.25
CA TYR A 138 9.23 -6.92 -0.90
C TYR A 138 8.94 -5.43 -0.94
N ARG A 139 9.98 -4.66 -1.21
CA ARG A 139 9.89 -3.26 -1.61
C ARG A 139 10.44 -3.14 -3.01
N LEU A 140 9.58 -2.84 -3.98
CA LEU A 140 9.99 -2.53 -5.35
C LEU A 140 10.02 -1.02 -5.50
N GLU A 141 11.15 -0.47 -5.86
CA GLU A 141 11.31 0.93 -6.25
C GLU A 141 11.53 0.98 -7.76
N ALA A 142 10.88 1.93 -8.42
CA ALA A 142 10.97 2.14 -9.86
C ALA A 142 11.24 3.62 -10.13
N THR A 143 12.25 3.92 -10.94
CA THR A 143 12.41 5.26 -11.52
C THR A 143 11.85 5.23 -12.93
N LEU A 144 10.81 6.01 -13.17
CA LEU A 144 10.12 6.08 -14.45
C LEU A 144 10.88 6.98 -15.45
N PRO A 145 10.67 6.82 -16.77
CA PRO A 145 11.38 7.62 -17.77
C PRO A 145 11.17 9.13 -17.68
N ASP A 146 10.08 9.58 -17.06
CA ASP A 146 9.79 11.00 -16.81
C ASP A 146 10.51 11.56 -15.57
N GLY A 147 11.33 10.73 -14.90
CA GLY A 147 12.05 11.08 -13.68
C GLY A 147 11.22 10.95 -12.41
N SER A 148 9.95 10.59 -12.48
CA SER A 148 9.17 10.26 -11.29
C SER A 148 9.61 8.90 -10.71
N ALA A 149 9.38 8.71 -9.41
CA ALA A 149 9.69 7.46 -8.75
C ALA A 149 8.42 6.81 -8.20
N ALA A 150 8.30 5.50 -8.37
CA ALA A 150 7.24 4.69 -7.82
C ALA A 150 7.80 3.72 -6.78
N ARG A 151 6.98 3.39 -5.79
CA ARG A 151 7.27 2.37 -4.80
C ARG A 151 6.06 1.48 -4.58
N LEU A 152 6.33 0.19 -4.47
CA LEU A 152 5.39 -0.83 -4.06
C LEU A 152 5.90 -1.54 -2.81
N ILE A 153 5.01 -1.82 -1.86
CA ILE A 153 5.24 -2.74 -0.75
C ILE A 153 4.21 -3.87 -0.82
N THR A 154 4.69 -5.10 -0.89
CA THR A 154 3.86 -6.31 -0.77
C THR A 154 4.65 -7.45 -0.13
N ALA A 155 3.98 -8.40 0.52
CA ALA A 155 4.58 -9.65 0.96
C ALA A 155 4.28 -10.83 0.00
N ASP A 156 3.44 -10.64 -1.03
CA ASP A 156 3.07 -11.70 -1.96
C ASP A 156 3.92 -11.62 -3.24
N PRO A 157 4.64 -12.70 -3.61
CA PRO A 157 5.44 -12.73 -4.82
C PRO A 157 4.62 -12.60 -6.11
N ASP A 158 3.37 -13.08 -6.15
CA ASP A 158 2.51 -13.00 -7.32
C ASP A 158 1.99 -11.58 -7.52
N GLU A 159 1.71 -10.86 -6.44
CA GLU A 159 1.38 -9.44 -6.48
C GLU A 159 2.54 -8.60 -6.98
N LEU A 160 3.76 -8.89 -6.51
CA LEU A 160 4.97 -8.24 -6.99
C LEU A 160 5.10 -8.40 -8.52
N HIS A 161 4.90 -9.62 -9.03
CA HIS A 161 4.94 -9.88 -10.47
C HIS A 161 3.84 -9.14 -11.22
N TRP A 162 2.61 -9.22 -10.74
CA TRP A 162 1.45 -8.60 -11.36
C TRP A 162 1.59 -7.07 -11.46
N VAL A 163 2.01 -6.40 -10.38
CA VAL A 163 2.15 -4.93 -10.35
C VAL A 163 3.32 -4.43 -11.19
N ALA A 164 4.37 -5.23 -11.37
CA ALA A 164 5.51 -4.84 -12.19
C ALA A 164 5.23 -4.93 -13.70
N GLN A 165 4.25 -5.73 -14.13
CA GLN A 165 3.88 -5.86 -15.55
C GLN A 165 3.49 -4.54 -16.25
N PRO A 166 2.66 -3.66 -15.64
CA PRO A 166 2.27 -2.39 -16.28
C PRO A 166 3.36 -1.30 -16.25
N LEU A 167 4.53 -1.53 -15.63
CA LEU A 167 5.58 -0.50 -15.57
C LEU A 167 6.14 -0.23 -16.98
N PRO A 168 6.39 1.05 -17.33
CA PRO A 168 6.80 1.42 -18.68
C PRO A 168 8.15 0.80 -19.05
N PRO A 169 8.36 0.44 -20.33
CA PRO A 169 9.68 0.05 -20.82
C PRO A 169 10.72 1.12 -20.51
N GLY A 170 11.85 0.72 -19.95
CA GLY A 170 12.93 1.65 -19.56
C GLY A 170 12.83 2.21 -18.14
N ALA A 171 11.86 1.76 -17.33
CA ALA A 171 11.89 2.01 -15.89
C ALA A 171 13.08 1.28 -15.23
N ASP A 172 13.86 2.01 -14.43
CA ASP A 172 14.93 1.43 -13.62
C ASP A 172 14.32 0.86 -12.34
N LEU A 173 14.42 -0.46 -12.15
CA LEU A 173 13.83 -1.12 -11.00
C LEU A 173 14.89 -1.55 -9.98
N ALA A 174 14.58 -1.36 -8.70
CA ALA A 174 15.32 -1.88 -7.57
C ALA A 174 14.39 -2.68 -6.66
N LEU A 175 14.67 -3.97 -6.51
CA LEU A 175 13.95 -4.84 -5.59
C LEU A 175 14.71 -4.95 -4.28
N THR A 176 14.09 -4.56 -3.18
CA THR A 176 14.60 -4.78 -1.83
C THR A 176 13.78 -5.86 -1.13
N VAL A 177 14.46 -6.85 -0.57
CA VAL A 177 13.87 -7.85 0.30
C VAL A 177 14.14 -7.46 1.75
N HIS A 178 13.07 -7.26 2.50
CA HIS A 178 13.13 -6.99 3.94
C HIS A 178 12.79 -8.26 4.72
N THR A 179 13.60 -8.56 5.73
CA THR A 179 13.34 -9.64 6.70
C THR A 179 13.60 -9.11 8.13
N PRO A 180 12.95 -9.69 9.16
CA PRO A 180 13.15 -9.33 10.56
C PRO A 180 14.58 -9.44 11.08
N THR A 181 15.32 -10.41 10.56
CA THR A 181 16.58 -10.88 11.17
C THR A 181 17.81 -10.49 10.37
N ASP A 182 17.66 -10.15 9.09
CA ASP A 182 18.77 -9.80 8.22
C ASP A 182 18.72 -8.33 7.81
N LYS A 183 19.88 -7.83 7.39
CA LYS A 183 19.93 -6.53 6.71
C LYS A 183 19.14 -6.64 5.40
N PRO A 184 18.32 -5.63 5.06
CA PRO A 184 17.62 -5.61 3.78
C PRO A 184 18.60 -5.82 2.62
N HIS A 185 18.24 -6.70 1.69
CA HIS A 185 19.04 -6.97 0.51
C HIS A 185 18.40 -6.29 -0.70
N THR A 186 19.15 -5.40 -1.36
CA THR A 186 18.68 -4.69 -2.56
C THR A 186 19.39 -5.21 -3.80
N THR A 187 18.61 -5.58 -4.82
CA THR A 187 19.08 -5.97 -6.14
C THR A 187 18.56 -4.97 -7.17
N VAL A 188 19.48 -4.33 -7.90
CA VAL A 188 19.13 -3.54 -9.09
C VAL A 188 18.81 -4.50 -10.23
N LEU A 189 17.67 -4.29 -10.88
CA LEU A 189 17.14 -5.21 -11.87
C LEU A 189 17.46 -4.72 -13.29
N PRO A 190 18.44 -5.32 -13.97
CA PRO A 190 18.80 -4.91 -15.32
C PRO A 190 17.60 -5.09 -16.27
N HIS A 191 17.36 -4.07 -17.10
CA HIS A 191 16.23 -4.01 -18.04
C HIS A 191 14.84 -4.06 -17.39
N GLY A 192 14.74 -3.75 -16.09
CA GLY A 192 13.45 -3.67 -15.39
C GLY A 192 12.72 -5.01 -15.29
N ARG A 193 13.45 -6.14 -15.29
CA ARG A 193 12.85 -7.48 -15.18
C ARG A 193 12.95 -8.02 -13.76
N LEU A 194 11.81 -8.41 -13.20
CA LEU A 194 11.79 -9.14 -11.94
C LEU A 194 12.38 -10.55 -12.11
N PRO A 195 13.07 -11.08 -11.09
CA PRO A 195 13.49 -12.48 -11.05
C PRO A 195 12.26 -13.40 -10.99
N HIS A 196 12.29 -14.51 -11.74
CA HIS A 196 11.27 -15.53 -11.72
C HIS A 196 11.86 -16.92 -11.38
N PRO A 197 11.54 -17.50 -10.21
CA PRO A 197 10.74 -16.93 -9.11
C PRO A 197 11.45 -15.79 -8.37
N PRO A 198 10.72 -14.94 -7.61
CA PRO A 198 11.34 -13.92 -6.79
C PRO A 198 12.05 -14.53 -5.58
N PRO A 199 13.00 -13.80 -4.93
CA PRO A 199 13.71 -14.32 -3.78
C PRO A 199 12.74 -14.64 -2.64
N ALA A 200 12.89 -15.78 -1.96
CA ALA A 200 12.02 -16.12 -0.85
C ALA A 200 12.14 -15.12 0.31
N ILE A 201 11.02 -14.82 0.97
CA ILE A 201 10.98 -13.98 2.17
C ILE A 201 10.79 -14.85 3.42
N PRO A 202 11.85 -15.16 4.18
CA PRO A 202 11.71 -15.94 5.42
C PRO A 202 11.03 -15.12 6.51
N GLY A 203 10.24 -15.75 7.38
CA GLY A 203 9.57 -15.08 8.51
C GLY A 203 8.10 -14.74 8.23
N PRO A 204 7.43 -14.05 9.17
CA PRO A 204 6.02 -13.70 9.03
C PRO A 204 5.85 -12.60 7.97
N ALA A 205 4.91 -12.81 7.04
CA ALA A 205 4.58 -11.84 6.01
C ALA A 205 3.98 -10.56 6.61
N LEU A 206 4.29 -9.41 6.01
CA LEU A 206 3.69 -8.13 6.37
C LEU A 206 2.16 -8.16 6.17
N PRO A 207 1.36 -7.85 7.21
CA PRO A 207 -0.09 -7.80 7.08
C PRO A 207 -0.54 -6.68 6.12
N PRO A 208 -1.60 -6.89 5.32
CA PRO A 208 -2.17 -5.81 4.51
C PRO A 208 -2.57 -4.59 5.35
N GLY A 209 -2.25 -3.41 4.84
CA GLY A 209 -2.49 -2.12 5.50
C GLY A 209 -1.59 -1.81 6.71
N HIS A 210 -0.61 -2.66 7.03
CA HIS A 210 0.42 -2.32 8.01
C HIS A 210 1.31 -1.17 7.48
N PRO A 211 1.53 -0.09 8.26
CA PRO A 211 2.51 0.94 7.90
C PRO A 211 3.92 0.36 7.98
N VAL A 212 4.82 0.84 7.11
CA VAL A 212 6.23 0.49 7.02
C VAL A 212 7.06 1.76 7.04
N ARG A 213 7.97 1.86 8.01
CA ARG A 213 8.95 2.95 8.08
C ARG A 213 10.06 2.71 7.08
N LEU A 214 10.32 3.68 6.21
CA LEU A 214 11.41 3.68 5.26
C LEU A 214 12.32 4.88 5.50
N VAL A 215 13.62 4.69 5.26
CA VAL A 215 14.62 5.77 5.24
C VAL A 215 15.03 6.01 3.80
N LEU A 216 14.79 7.21 3.29
CA LEU A 216 15.10 7.65 1.93
C LEU A 216 15.89 8.95 2.00
N ASP A 217 17.11 8.98 1.45
CA ASP A 217 17.93 10.21 1.38
C ASP A 217 17.97 11.03 2.68
N ARG A 218 18.04 10.32 3.83
CA ARG A 218 18.03 10.85 5.21
C ARG A 218 16.70 11.42 5.71
N ALA A 219 15.62 11.30 4.94
CA ALA A 219 14.26 11.54 5.37
C ALA A 219 13.56 10.21 5.70
N GLU A 220 12.67 10.25 6.69
CA GLU A 220 11.88 9.08 7.09
C GLU A 220 10.47 9.24 6.57
N VAL A 221 9.99 8.23 5.85
CA VAL A 221 8.65 8.19 5.27
C VAL A 221 7.92 6.95 5.75
N ILE A 222 6.59 7.04 5.83
CA ILE A 222 5.75 5.90 6.14
C ILE A 222 5.11 5.47 4.82
N ALA A 223 5.48 4.30 4.35
CA ALA A 223 4.72 3.64 3.31
C ALA A 223 3.67 2.76 3.99
N TYR A 224 2.58 2.45 3.30
CA TYR A 224 1.70 1.37 3.73
C TYR A 224 1.74 0.32 2.65
N TYR A 225 1.40 -0.93 2.97
CA TYR A 225 1.13 -1.95 1.97
C TYR A 225 0.28 -1.35 0.83
N GLY A 226 0.79 -1.45 -0.40
CA GLY A 226 0.27 -0.67 -1.52
C GLY A 226 1.35 0.05 -2.32
N PHE A 227 0.88 0.86 -3.25
CA PHE A 227 1.67 1.64 -4.18
C PHE A 227 1.85 3.09 -3.70
N SER A 228 2.89 3.78 -4.16
CA SER A 228 3.11 5.21 -3.89
C SER A 228 4.01 5.83 -4.96
N LEU A 229 3.65 6.99 -5.53
CA LEU A 229 4.45 7.73 -6.51
C LEU A 229 4.99 9.00 -5.90
N TYR A 230 6.29 9.26 -5.95
CA TYR A 230 6.88 10.50 -5.47
C TYR A 230 7.71 11.24 -6.52
N PRO A 231 7.66 12.58 -6.52
CA PRO A 231 8.54 13.37 -7.36
C PRO A 231 9.98 13.21 -6.86
N VAL A 232 10.90 12.91 -7.77
CA VAL A 232 12.33 12.99 -7.48
C VAL A 232 12.71 14.47 -7.54
N ARG A 233 13.34 14.97 -6.47
CA ARG A 233 13.82 16.36 -6.38
C ARG A 233 15.17 16.52 -7.07
#